data_AF-A0A6G3RJQ2-F1
#
_entry.id   AF-A0A6G3RJQ2-F1
#
_cell.length_a   1.000
_cell.length_b   1.000
_cell.length_c   1.000
_cell.angle_alpha   90.00
_cell.angle_beta   90.00
_cell.angle_gamma   90.00
#
_symmetry.space_group_name_H-M   'P 1'
#
loop_
_entity.id
_entity.type
_entity.pdbx_description
1 polymer ?
#
loop_
_entity_poly.entity_id
_entity_poly.type
_entity_poly.pdbx_seq_one_letter_code
_entity_poly.pdbx_strand_id
1 'polypeptide(L)'
;MKGLLRFARENSLTLAFGVGFLLSLAGQAVAGHADFNNQLVAEDLAPMSFGGYLLSSDFAVDVMENWQSEYLQFFLYIFGTVWLLQRGSPESKELHKAGTESDEDQKVGVHAKPDSPRWAAVGGVRQAWYSRSLGILMCTLFLLSWLAQSVTGTAAYNEQHLRELQAPISWSQYLGAADFWSRTLQNWQSELLAVGCMAAFSVYLRQRGSPESKPVGSPHTATGVEGG
;
A
#
# COMPACT_ATOMS: atom_id res chain seq x y z
N MET A 1 15.71 -29.90 13.46
CA MET A 1 14.59 -29.15 14.10
C MET A 1 14.87 -27.68 14.45
N LYS A 2 16.06 -27.09 14.17
CA LYS A 2 16.39 -25.70 14.57
C LYS A 2 16.22 -24.63 13.48
N GLY A 3 16.22 -25.01 12.19
CA GLY A 3 16.16 -24.04 11.08
C GLY A 3 14.77 -23.41 10.89
N LEU A 4 13.71 -24.20 10.90
CA LEU A 4 12.35 -23.72 10.61
C LEU A 4 11.82 -22.77 11.69
N LEU A 5 11.99 -23.11 12.97
CA LEU A 5 11.58 -22.24 14.09
C LEU A 5 12.39 -20.94 14.14
N ARG A 6 13.68 -21.00 13.78
CA ARG A 6 14.53 -19.82 13.67
C ARG A 6 14.07 -18.93 12.53
N PHE A 7 13.85 -19.48 11.34
CA PHE A 7 13.31 -18.75 10.20
C PHE A 7 11.96 -18.11 10.52
N ALA A 8 11.05 -18.86 11.15
CA ALA A 8 9.74 -18.35 11.55
C ALA A 8 9.85 -17.20 12.56
N ARG A 9 10.79 -17.27 13.51
CA ARG A 9 11.03 -16.20 14.48
C ARG A 9 11.69 -14.96 13.85
N GLU A 10 12.65 -15.16 12.95
CA GLU A 10 13.36 -14.07 12.27
C GLU A 10 12.48 -13.38 11.21
N ASN A 11 11.41 -14.02 10.74
CA ASN A 11 10.50 -13.50 9.71
C ASN A 11 9.03 -13.42 10.20
N SER A 12 8.81 -13.42 11.52
CA SER A 12 7.46 -13.56 12.10
C SER A 12 6.51 -12.45 11.68
N LEU A 13 7.02 -11.23 11.49
CA LEU A 13 6.23 -10.08 11.05
C LEU A 13 5.64 -10.35 9.65
N THR A 14 6.51 -10.63 8.67
CA THR A 14 6.09 -10.95 7.29
C THR A 14 5.20 -12.17 7.22
N LEU A 15 5.51 -13.23 7.99
CA LEU A 15 4.70 -14.46 8.00
C LEU A 15 3.32 -14.23 8.62
N ALA A 16 3.23 -13.52 9.75
CA ALA A 16 1.96 -13.26 10.42
C ALA A 16 1.05 -12.37 9.55
N PHE A 17 1.57 -11.26 9.02
CA PHE A 17 0.82 -10.38 8.13
C PHE A 17 0.49 -11.06 6.79
N GLY A 18 1.39 -11.88 6.24
CA GLY A 18 1.14 -12.64 5.02
C GLY A 18 0.05 -13.71 5.20
N VAL A 19 0.04 -14.43 6.31
CA VAL A 19 -1.03 -15.38 6.64
C VAL A 19 -2.34 -14.64 6.88
N GLY A 20 -2.33 -13.54 7.64
CA GLY A 20 -3.50 -12.69 7.85
C GLY A 20 -4.09 -12.20 6.53
N PHE A 21 -3.25 -11.71 5.62
CA PHE A 21 -3.63 -11.31 4.27
C PHE A 21 -4.30 -12.45 3.49
N LEU A 22 -3.70 -13.64 3.45
CA LEU A 22 -4.27 -14.79 2.73
C LEU A 22 -5.62 -15.23 3.32
N LEU A 23 -5.75 -15.21 4.65
CA LEU A 23 -7.02 -15.51 5.32
C LEU A 23 -8.09 -14.45 5.01
N SER A 24 -7.74 -13.18 5.03
CA SER A 24 -8.64 -12.08 4.67
C SER A 24 -9.05 -12.15 3.20
N LEU A 25 -8.12 -12.42 2.28
CA LEU A 25 -8.42 -12.57 0.85
C LEU A 25 -9.34 -13.77 0.59
N ALA A 26 -9.11 -14.89 1.26
CA ALA A 26 -10.00 -16.05 1.20
C ALA A 26 -11.39 -15.73 1.77
N GLY A 27 -11.44 -15.02 2.90
CA GLY A 27 -12.69 -14.55 3.50
C GLY A 27 -13.46 -13.61 2.56
N GLN A 28 -12.77 -12.64 1.96
CA GLN A 28 -13.33 -11.73 0.96
C GLN A 28 -13.88 -12.49 -0.24
N ALA A 29 -13.14 -13.48 -0.77
CA ALA A 29 -13.60 -14.28 -1.90
C ALA A 29 -14.90 -15.04 -1.58
N VAL A 30 -15.00 -15.64 -0.39
CA VAL A 30 -16.20 -16.38 0.03
C VAL A 30 -17.38 -15.44 0.28
N ALA A 31 -17.16 -14.34 1.02
CA ALA A 31 -18.20 -13.38 1.34
C ALA A 31 -18.70 -12.64 0.08
N GLY A 32 -17.79 -12.19 -0.78
CA GLY A 32 -18.10 -11.53 -2.03
C GLY A 32 -18.83 -12.44 -3.02
N HIS A 33 -18.46 -13.72 -3.10
CA HIS A 33 -19.20 -14.70 -3.92
C HIS A 33 -20.65 -14.85 -3.45
N ALA A 34 -20.87 -14.94 -2.13
CA ALA A 34 -22.20 -15.04 -1.57
C ALA A 34 -23.02 -13.77 -1.83
N ASP A 35 -22.43 -12.58 -1.64
CA ASP A 35 -23.10 -11.31 -1.89
C ASP A 35 -23.46 -11.13 -3.37
N PHE A 36 -22.53 -11.41 -4.28
CA PHE A 36 -22.75 -11.35 -5.72
C PHE A 36 -23.89 -12.28 -6.16
N ASN A 37 -23.93 -13.51 -5.64
CA ASN A 37 -25.04 -14.43 -5.93
C ASN A 37 -26.37 -13.97 -5.32
N ASN A 38 -26.37 -13.32 -4.16
CA ASN A 38 -27.61 -12.74 -3.61
C ASN A 38 -28.17 -11.65 -4.53
N GLN A 39 -27.31 -10.81 -5.11
CA GLN A 39 -27.70 -9.79 -6.08
C GLN A 39 -28.25 -10.42 -7.36
N LEU A 40 -27.56 -11.42 -7.93
CA LEU A 40 -28.03 -12.14 -9.12
C LEU A 40 -29.42 -12.77 -8.88
N VAL A 41 -29.61 -13.45 -7.75
CA VAL A 41 -30.91 -14.06 -7.41
C VAL A 41 -31.99 -13.00 -7.23
N ALA A 42 -31.67 -11.83 -6.66
CA ALA A 42 -32.62 -10.72 -6.52
C ALA A 42 -33.04 -10.12 -7.87
N GLU A 43 -32.20 -10.28 -8.91
CA GLU A 43 -32.46 -9.86 -10.29
C GLU A 43 -33.02 -11.01 -11.17
N ASP A 44 -33.44 -12.13 -10.57
CA ASP A 44 -33.90 -13.34 -11.28
C ASP A 44 -32.85 -13.94 -12.24
N LEU A 45 -31.56 -13.70 -11.98
CA LEU A 45 -30.42 -14.20 -12.74
C LEU A 45 -29.87 -15.51 -12.14
N ALA A 46 -29.20 -16.30 -12.99
CA ALA A 46 -28.60 -17.57 -12.58
C ALA A 46 -27.35 -17.32 -11.71
N PRO A 47 -27.22 -17.99 -10.54
CA PRO A 47 -26.05 -17.87 -9.69
C PRO A 47 -24.75 -18.28 -10.39
N MET A 48 -23.67 -17.59 -10.08
CA MET A 48 -22.33 -17.88 -10.57
C MET A 48 -21.64 -18.93 -9.68
N SER A 49 -20.84 -19.80 -10.29
CA SER A 49 -19.96 -20.72 -9.55
C SER A 49 -18.82 -19.96 -8.87
N PHE A 50 -18.29 -20.50 -7.76
CA PHE A 50 -17.19 -19.86 -7.03
C PHE A 50 -15.94 -19.62 -7.90
N GLY A 51 -15.55 -20.62 -8.70
CA GLY A 51 -14.41 -20.47 -9.62
C GLY A 51 -14.65 -19.44 -10.73
N GLY A 52 -15.90 -19.29 -11.18
CA GLY A 52 -16.29 -18.23 -12.11
C GLY A 52 -16.16 -16.84 -11.49
N TYR A 53 -16.60 -16.70 -10.23
CA TYR A 53 -16.50 -15.44 -9.49
C TYR A 53 -15.05 -15.01 -9.24
N LEU A 54 -14.15 -15.94 -8.91
CA LEU A 54 -12.72 -15.62 -8.74
C LEU A 54 -12.05 -15.08 -10.02
N LEU A 55 -12.62 -15.37 -11.19
CA LEU A 55 -12.13 -14.90 -12.49
C LEU A 55 -12.96 -13.74 -13.04
N SER A 56 -13.94 -13.24 -12.28
CA SER A 56 -14.82 -12.16 -12.71
C SER A 56 -14.17 -10.79 -12.56
N SER A 57 -14.72 -9.81 -13.30
CA SER A 57 -14.35 -8.41 -13.15
C SER A 57 -14.69 -7.87 -11.77
N ASP A 58 -15.83 -8.27 -11.17
CA ASP A 58 -16.24 -7.80 -9.84
C ASP A 58 -15.19 -8.12 -8.76
N PHE A 59 -14.78 -9.39 -8.67
CA PHE A 59 -13.76 -9.77 -7.68
C PHE A 59 -12.43 -9.05 -7.94
N ALA A 60 -12.04 -8.93 -9.22
CA ALA A 60 -10.79 -8.26 -9.57
C ALA A 60 -10.83 -6.76 -9.24
N VAL A 61 -11.94 -6.06 -9.48
CA VAL A 61 -12.13 -4.65 -9.09
C VAL A 61 -11.97 -4.49 -7.59
N ASP A 62 -12.71 -5.26 -6.79
CA ASP A 62 -12.70 -5.13 -5.33
C ASP A 62 -11.30 -5.33 -4.73
N VAL A 63 -10.52 -6.27 -5.28
CA VAL A 63 -9.15 -6.52 -4.81
C VAL A 63 -8.20 -5.40 -5.27
N MET A 64 -8.30 -4.97 -6.54
CA MET A 64 -7.41 -3.92 -7.07
C MET A 64 -7.68 -2.54 -6.47
N GLU A 65 -8.95 -2.22 -6.15
CA GLU A 65 -9.34 -0.97 -5.49
C GLU A 65 -8.64 -0.78 -4.13
N ASN A 66 -8.55 -1.86 -3.35
CA ASN A 66 -7.84 -1.85 -2.07
C ASN A 66 -6.32 -1.79 -2.28
N TRP A 67 -5.78 -2.63 -3.17
CA TRP A 67 -4.32 -2.73 -3.30
C TRP A 67 -3.69 -1.45 -3.82
N GLN A 68 -4.36 -0.74 -4.72
CA GLN A 68 -3.81 0.51 -5.25
C GLN A 68 -3.68 1.59 -4.17
N SER A 69 -4.63 1.70 -3.23
CA SER A 69 -4.58 2.74 -2.20
C SER A 69 -3.48 2.44 -1.20
N GLU A 70 -3.31 1.17 -0.83
CA GLU A 70 -2.23 0.71 0.03
C GLU A 70 -0.84 1.01 -0.58
N TYR A 71 -0.62 0.71 -1.86
CA TYR A 71 0.64 1.05 -2.51
C TYR A 71 0.84 2.55 -2.69
N LEU A 72 -0.23 3.31 -2.96
CA LEU A 72 -0.18 4.76 -3.00
C LEU A 72 0.23 5.32 -1.63
N GLN A 73 -0.37 4.81 -0.55
CA GLN A 73 -0.04 5.20 0.82
C GLN A 73 1.46 5.03 1.08
N PHE A 74 2.00 3.83 0.85
CA PHE A 74 3.42 3.58 1.06
C PHE A 74 4.30 4.43 0.14
N PHE A 75 3.93 4.60 -1.12
CA PHE A 75 4.67 5.48 -2.04
C PHE A 75 4.71 6.93 -1.53
N LEU A 76 3.56 7.50 -1.18
CA LEU A 76 3.45 8.87 -0.65
C LEU A 76 4.18 9.01 0.67
N TYR A 77 4.14 7.99 1.53
CA TYR A 77 4.85 8.00 2.79
C TYR A 77 6.37 7.97 2.58
N ILE A 78 6.87 7.01 1.80
CA ILE A 78 8.31 6.84 1.52
C ILE A 78 8.90 8.09 0.84
N PHE A 79 8.21 8.66 -0.15
CA PHE A 79 8.71 9.87 -0.83
C PHE A 79 8.40 11.16 -0.07
N GLY A 80 7.22 11.25 0.52
CA GLY A 80 6.76 12.44 1.25
C GLY A 80 7.64 12.72 2.45
N THR A 81 7.91 11.71 3.29
CA THR A 81 8.73 11.84 4.52
C THR A 81 10.20 12.22 4.27
N VAL A 82 10.68 12.14 3.03
CA VAL A 82 11.99 12.70 2.65
C VAL A 82 11.98 14.22 2.79
N TRP A 83 10.86 14.89 2.52
CA TRP A 83 10.77 16.36 2.45
C TRP A 83 9.74 16.97 3.43
N LEU A 84 8.65 16.25 3.69
CA LEU A 84 7.61 16.63 4.63
C LEU A 84 8.05 16.25 6.03
N LEU A 85 8.37 17.25 6.84
CA LEU A 85 8.85 17.07 8.19
C LEU A 85 7.81 17.55 9.20
N GLN A 86 7.62 16.77 10.26
CA GLN A 86 6.71 17.07 11.35
C GLN A 86 7.44 16.99 12.68
N ARG A 87 7.58 18.16 13.33
CA ARG A 87 8.16 18.25 14.66
C ARG A 87 7.38 17.37 15.64
N GLY A 88 8.10 16.51 16.34
CA GLY A 88 7.55 15.63 17.36
C GLY A 88 7.13 14.25 16.87
N SER A 89 7.08 14.02 15.56
CA SER A 89 6.73 12.72 14.99
C SER A 89 7.95 11.79 15.04
N PRO A 90 7.80 10.53 15.53
CA PRO A 90 8.86 9.52 15.44
C PRO A 90 9.21 9.18 13.98
N GLU A 91 8.23 9.32 13.09
CA GLU A 91 8.32 9.00 11.67
C GLU A 91 8.92 10.12 10.80
N SER A 92 9.15 11.28 11.41
CA SER A 92 9.77 12.41 10.73
C SER A 92 11.25 12.47 11.06
N LYS A 93 12.04 12.86 10.06
CA LYS A 93 13.39 13.35 10.30
C LYS A 93 13.35 14.66 11.08
N GLU A 94 14.47 15.04 11.68
CA GLU A 94 14.63 16.35 12.29
C GLU A 94 14.42 17.46 11.24
N LEU A 95 13.84 18.60 11.65
CA LEU A 95 13.41 19.68 10.74
C LEU A 95 14.51 20.23 9.80
N HIS A 96 15.78 20.07 10.16
CA HIS A 96 16.93 20.55 9.38
C HIS A 96 17.52 19.47 8.44
N LYS A 97 17.00 18.24 8.48
CA LYS A 97 17.47 17.08 7.69
C LYS A 97 16.53 16.73 6.53
N ALA A 98 15.77 17.69 6.03
CA ALA A 98 14.95 17.51 4.84
C ALA A 98 15.83 17.13 3.63
N GLY A 99 15.41 16.15 2.85
CA GLY A 99 16.08 15.69 1.64
C GLY A 99 16.72 14.31 1.78
N THR A 100 17.54 13.98 0.79
CA THR A 100 18.12 12.63 0.61
C THR A 100 19.31 12.33 1.52
N GLU A 101 19.65 13.26 2.43
CA GLU A 101 20.84 13.22 3.28
C GLU A 101 22.15 13.14 2.47
N SER A 102 23.29 13.08 3.17
CA SER A 102 24.59 12.96 2.54
C SER A 102 24.92 11.51 2.17
N ASP A 103 25.84 11.32 1.22
CA ASP A 103 26.33 9.98 0.86
C ASP A 103 26.99 9.25 2.04
N GLU A 104 27.55 10.00 3.00
CA GLU A 104 28.12 9.47 4.24
C GLU A 104 27.04 8.92 5.17
N ASP A 105 25.98 9.70 5.43
CA ASP A 105 24.84 9.28 6.25
C ASP A 105 24.15 8.05 5.66
N GLN A 106 24.03 8.01 4.34
CA GLN A 106 23.42 6.92 3.57
C GLN A 106 24.37 5.75 3.30
N LYS A 107 25.66 5.85 3.66
CA LYS A 107 26.68 4.81 3.50
C LYS A 107 26.80 4.29 2.07
N VAL A 108 26.81 5.21 1.10
CA VAL A 108 26.89 4.89 -0.34
C VAL A 108 28.23 5.30 -0.95
N GLY A 109 28.56 4.74 -2.11
CA GLY A 109 29.80 5.04 -2.83
C GLY A 109 31.04 4.77 -1.98
N VAL A 110 31.88 5.79 -1.79
CA VAL A 110 33.12 5.68 -1.00
C VAL A 110 32.88 5.46 0.50
N HIS A 111 31.66 5.74 0.99
CA HIS A 111 31.25 5.55 2.38
C HIS A 111 30.57 4.19 2.63
N ALA A 112 30.47 3.33 1.60
CA ALA A 112 29.94 1.99 1.75
C ALA A 112 30.81 1.12 2.65
N LYS A 113 30.16 0.31 3.49
CA LYS A 113 30.82 -0.61 4.44
C LYS A 113 31.03 -1.99 3.80
N PRO A 114 31.88 -2.86 4.38
CA PRO A 114 32.11 -4.21 3.85
C PRO A 114 30.84 -5.08 3.77
N ASP A 115 29.85 -4.81 4.62
CA ASP A 115 28.53 -5.45 4.65
C ASP A 115 27.47 -4.71 3.82
N SER A 116 27.81 -3.57 3.19
CA SER A 116 26.87 -2.84 2.34
C SER A 116 26.51 -3.65 1.07
N PRO A 117 25.26 -3.53 0.60
CA PRO A 117 24.83 -4.13 -0.66
C PRO A 117 25.72 -3.69 -1.83
N ARG A 118 26.03 -4.62 -2.75
CA ARG A 118 26.96 -4.36 -3.86
C ARG A 118 26.58 -3.11 -4.66
N TRP A 119 25.29 -2.91 -4.96
CA TRP A 119 24.81 -1.79 -5.77
C TRP A 119 24.92 -0.43 -5.05
N ALA A 120 25.00 -0.41 -3.72
CA ALA A 120 25.23 0.81 -2.95
C ALA A 120 26.67 1.33 -3.07
N ALA A 121 27.64 0.48 -3.43
CA ALA A 121 29.07 0.80 -3.49
C ALA A 121 29.59 1.18 -4.90
N VAL A 122 28.83 0.89 -5.97
CA VAL A 122 29.36 0.96 -7.36
C VAL A 122 29.26 2.35 -8.00
N GLY A 123 28.54 3.30 -7.39
CA GLY A 123 28.30 4.61 -7.99
C GLY A 123 27.37 4.60 -9.21
N GLY A 124 27.17 5.79 -9.78
CA GLY A 124 26.47 5.99 -11.05
C GLY A 124 25.01 5.56 -11.07
N VAL A 125 24.53 5.13 -12.25
CA VAL A 125 23.12 4.79 -12.49
C VAL A 125 22.65 3.62 -11.63
N ARG A 126 23.49 2.59 -11.42
CA ARG A 126 23.12 1.42 -10.61
C ARG A 126 22.87 1.78 -9.15
N GLN A 127 23.73 2.61 -8.57
CA GLN A 127 23.51 3.13 -7.22
C GLN A 127 22.26 4.00 -7.17
N ALA A 128 22.07 4.91 -8.13
CA ALA A 128 20.90 5.79 -8.16
C ALA A 128 19.56 5.02 -8.23
N TRP A 129 19.51 3.94 -9.02
CA TRP A 129 18.34 3.05 -9.08
C TRP A 129 18.14 2.29 -7.76
N TYR A 130 19.21 1.72 -7.19
CA TYR A 130 19.13 1.00 -5.92
C TYR A 130 18.69 1.90 -4.77
N SER A 131 19.24 3.11 -4.67
CA SER A 131 18.89 4.10 -3.65
C SER A 131 17.43 4.58 -3.71
N ARG A 132 16.71 4.30 -4.80
CA ARG A 132 15.31 4.68 -4.99
C ARG A 132 14.40 3.47 -5.22
N SER A 133 14.92 2.25 -5.14
CA SER A 133 14.24 1.05 -5.62
C SER A 133 12.95 0.76 -4.86
N LEU A 134 12.92 1.00 -3.55
CA LEU A 134 11.73 0.79 -2.73
C LEU A 134 10.59 1.71 -3.18
N GLY A 135 10.86 3.00 -3.29
CA GLY A 135 9.86 3.97 -3.76
C GLY A 135 9.43 3.71 -5.21
N ILE A 136 10.36 3.37 -6.10
CA ILE A 136 10.04 3.00 -7.50
C ILE A 136 9.13 1.77 -7.53
N LEU A 137 9.41 0.74 -6.73
CA LEU A 137 8.60 -0.46 -6.66
C LEU A 137 7.18 -0.13 -6.17
N MET A 138 7.04 0.65 -5.09
CA MET A 138 5.72 1.05 -4.57
C MET A 138 4.93 1.86 -5.62
N CYS A 139 5.58 2.82 -6.28
CA CYS A 139 4.98 3.59 -7.37
C CYS A 139 4.53 2.70 -8.53
N THR A 140 5.37 1.74 -8.92
CA THR A 140 5.09 0.82 -10.01
C THR A 140 3.91 -0.08 -9.67
N LEU A 141 3.88 -0.65 -8.46
CA LEU A 141 2.78 -1.48 -8.00
C LEU A 141 1.49 -0.69 -7.95
N PHE A 142 1.50 0.53 -7.42
CA PHE A 142 0.36 1.46 -7.45
C PHE A 142 -0.15 1.68 -8.87
N LEU A 143 0.72 2.06 -9.81
CA LEU A 143 0.32 2.34 -11.20
C LEU A 143 -0.25 1.10 -11.89
N LEU A 144 0.33 -0.08 -11.64
CA LEU A 144 -0.16 -1.33 -12.19
C LEU A 144 -1.52 -1.74 -11.60
N SER A 145 -1.69 -1.62 -10.28
CA SER A 145 -2.98 -1.91 -9.63
C SER A 145 -4.06 -0.91 -9.99
N TRP A 146 -3.71 0.38 -10.13
CA TRP A 146 -4.67 1.42 -10.53
C TRP A 146 -5.07 1.27 -12.00
N LEU A 147 -4.11 0.88 -12.86
CA LEU A 147 -4.42 0.50 -14.25
C LEU A 147 -5.33 -0.73 -14.28
N ALA A 148 -5.00 -1.78 -13.54
CA ALA A 148 -5.82 -2.98 -13.45
C ALA A 148 -7.24 -2.66 -12.98
N GLN A 149 -7.38 -1.87 -11.91
CA GLN A 149 -8.66 -1.36 -11.42
C GLN A 149 -9.43 -0.59 -12.50
N SER A 150 -8.76 0.26 -13.28
CA SER A 150 -9.45 1.02 -14.34
C SER A 150 -10.01 0.11 -15.45
N VAL A 151 -9.28 -0.97 -15.78
CA VAL A 151 -9.68 -1.92 -16.82
C VAL A 151 -10.79 -2.83 -16.31
N THR A 152 -10.63 -3.40 -15.12
CA THR A 152 -11.64 -4.27 -14.52
C THR A 152 -12.89 -3.48 -14.14
N GLY A 153 -12.74 -2.22 -13.72
CA GLY A 153 -13.83 -1.30 -13.42
C GLY A 153 -14.64 -0.96 -14.68
N THR A 154 -13.98 -0.77 -15.82
CA THR A 154 -14.69 -0.61 -17.11
C THR A 154 -15.55 -1.84 -17.42
N ALA A 155 -15.03 -3.05 -17.18
CA ALA A 155 -15.76 -4.29 -17.44
C ALA A 155 -16.98 -4.42 -16.50
N ALA A 156 -16.79 -4.21 -15.19
CA ALA A 156 -17.87 -4.27 -14.21
C ALA A 156 -18.95 -3.19 -14.46
N TYR A 157 -18.52 -1.96 -14.77
CA TYR A 157 -19.43 -0.86 -15.10
C TYR A 157 -20.26 -1.14 -16.36
N ASN A 158 -19.63 -1.72 -17.39
CA ASN A 158 -20.33 -2.12 -18.61
C ASN A 158 -21.25 -3.32 -18.39
N GLU A 159 -20.90 -4.25 -17.51
CA GLU A 159 -21.80 -5.36 -17.14
C GLU A 159 -23.09 -4.82 -16.54
N GLN A 160 -23.00 -3.85 -15.63
CA GLN A 160 -24.17 -3.16 -15.07
C GLN A 160 -24.98 -2.43 -16.15
N HIS A 161 -24.31 -1.70 -17.05
CA HIS A 161 -25.01 -1.02 -18.16
C HIS A 161 -25.80 -2.00 -19.03
N LEU A 162 -25.21 -3.14 -19.36
CA LEU A 162 -25.87 -4.16 -20.17
C LEU A 162 -27.09 -4.76 -19.45
N ARG A 163 -27.02 -4.97 -18.13
CA ARG A 163 -28.18 -5.39 -17.32
C ARG A 163 -29.29 -4.34 -17.34
N GLU A 164 -28.93 -3.06 -17.36
CA GLU A 164 -29.85 -1.92 -17.46
C GLU A 164 -30.27 -1.56 -18.90
N LEU A 165 -29.94 -2.39 -19.90
CA LEU A 165 -30.22 -2.16 -21.32
C LEU A 165 -29.59 -0.87 -21.89
N GLN A 166 -28.48 -0.43 -21.30
CA GLN A 166 -27.69 0.72 -21.74
C GLN A 166 -26.49 0.27 -22.60
N ALA A 167 -26.00 1.17 -23.45
CA ALA A 167 -24.84 0.90 -24.29
C ALA A 167 -23.54 0.90 -23.45
N PRO A 168 -22.61 -0.05 -23.68
CA PRO A 168 -21.32 -0.05 -23.02
C PRO A 168 -20.48 1.15 -23.46
N ILE A 169 -19.63 1.63 -22.55
CA ILE A 169 -18.69 2.72 -22.80
C ILE A 169 -17.27 2.21 -22.99
N SER A 170 -16.44 2.99 -23.68
CA SER A 170 -15.01 2.68 -23.81
C SER A 170 -14.26 2.89 -22.50
N TRP A 171 -13.09 2.26 -22.36
CA TRP A 171 -12.18 2.50 -21.23
C TRP A 171 -11.83 3.99 -21.06
N SER A 172 -11.58 4.70 -22.16
CA SER A 172 -11.29 6.14 -22.13
C SER A 172 -12.47 6.98 -21.62
N GLN A 173 -13.71 6.58 -21.92
CA GLN A 173 -14.91 7.22 -21.39
C GLN A 173 -15.07 6.91 -19.89
N TYR A 174 -14.79 5.68 -19.47
CA TYR A 174 -14.85 5.26 -18.06
C TYR A 174 -13.86 6.03 -17.17
N LEU A 175 -12.64 6.32 -17.65
CA LEU A 175 -11.68 7.17 -16.93
C LEU A 175 -12.20 8.59 -16.66
N GLY A 176 -13.17 9.07 -17.44
CA GLY A 176 -13.88 10.33 -17.20
C GLY A 176 -15.18 10.19 -16.41
N ALA A 177 -15.60 8.98 -16.08
CA ALA A 177 -16.85 8.72 -15.38
C ALA A 177 -16.73 9.01 -13.87
N ALA A 178 -17.84 9.45 -13.28
CA ALA A 178 -17.89 9.75 -11.85
C ALA A 178 -17.66 8.51 -10.98
N ASP A 179 -18.12 7.33 -11.40
CA ASP A 179 -17.94 6.06 -10.69
C ASP A 179 -16.45 5.74 -10.45
N PHE A 180 -15.62 5.83 -11.48
CA PHE A 180 -14.17 5.59 -11.39
C PHE A 180 -13.50 6.50 -10.35
N TRP A 181 -13.81 7.80 -10.40
CA TRP A 181 -13.24 8.78 -9.47
C TRP A 181 -13.81 8.65 -8.07
N SER A 182 -15.09 8.32 -7.91
CA SER A 182 -15.71 8.08 -6.60
C SER A 182 -14.98 6.96 -5.88
N ARG A 183 -14.81 5.80 -6.54
CA ARG A 183 -14.09 4.63 -6.01
C ARG A 183 -12.63 4.96 -5.69
N THR A 184 -11.93 5.60 -6.63
CA THR A 184 -10.51 5.97 -6.46
C THR A 184 -10.31 6.95 -5.31
N LEU A 185 -11.05 8.06 -5.29
CA LEU A 185 -10.88 9.14 -4.31
C LEU A 185 -11.36 8.74 -2.92
N GLN A 186 -12.40 7.92 -2.80
CA GLN A 186 -12.85 7.39 -1.51
C GLN A 186 -11.73 6.58 -0.83
N ASN A 187 -11.08 5.70 -1.58
CA ASN A 187 -9.97 4.91 -1.07
C ASN A 187 -8.78 5.81 -0.68
N TRP A 188 -8.37 6.73 -1.56
CA TRP A 188 -7.25 7.65 -1.26
C TRP A 188 -7.53 8.54 -0.05
N GLN A 189 -8.76 9.00 0.11
CA GLN A 189 -9.18 9.80 1.27
C GLN A 189 -8.99 9.01 2.57
N SER A 190 -9.36 7.73 2.58
CA SER A 190 -9.19 6.85 3.75
C SER A 190 -7.71 6.69 4.12
N GLU A 191 -6.85 6.39 3.16
CA GLU A 191 -5.41 6.21 3.41
C GLU A 191 -4.75 7.50 3.91
N LEU A 192 -5.05 8.63 3.28
CA LEU A 192 -4.50 9.93 3.68
C LEU A 192 -4.94 10.30 5.11
N LEU A 193 -6.18 9.97 5.48
CA LEU A 193 -6.66 10.12 6.84
C LEU A 193 -5.88 9.22 7.80
N ALA A 194 -5.68 7.95 7.46
CA ALA A 194 -4.95 6.99 8.29
C ALA A 194 -3.50 7.44 8.53
N VAL A 195 -2.76 7.80 7.47
CA VAL A 195 -1.39 8.34 7.58
C VAL A 195 -1.37 9.63 8.39
N GLY A 196 -2.29 10.56 8.12
CA GLY A 196 -2.38 11.82 8.84
C GLY A 196 -2.64 11.62 10.33
N CYS A 197 -3.56 10.71 10.69
CA CYS A 197 -3.82 10.32 12.06
C CYS A 197 -2.60 9.69 12.71
N MET A 198 -1.90 8.79 12.03
CA MET A 198 -0.70 8.15 12.55
C MET A 198 0.38 9.22 12.84
N ALA A 199 0.67 10.08 11.86
CA ALA A 199 1.65 11.16 11.99
C ALA A 199 1.30 12.15 13.11
N ALA A 200 0.01 12.47 13.32
CA ALA A 200 -0.43 13.33 14.40
C ALA A 200 -0.41 12.63 15.77
N PHE A 201 -0.98 11.44 15.88
CA PHE A 201 -1.18 10.74 17.14
C PHE A 201 0.12 10.18 17.71
N SER A 202 1.07 9.76 16.87
CA SER A 202 2.40 9.29 17.30
C SER A 202 3.22 10.37 18.04
N VAL A 203 2.89 11.66 17.86
CA VAL A 203 3.47 12.76 18.64
C VAL A 203 3.06 12.69 20.11
N TYR A 204 1.79 12.36 20.38
CA TYR A 204 1.15 12.50 21.69
C TYR A 204 0.92 11.18 22.42
N LEU A 205 0.55 10.13 21.69
CA LEU A 205 0.26 8.81 22.23
C LEU A 205 1.52 7.95 22.29
N ARG A 206 1.50 6.91 23.14
CA ARG A 206 2.64 6.03 23.40
C ARG A 206 2.21 4.57 23.38
N GLN A 207 2.92 3.75 22.60
CA GLN A 207 2.83 2.29 22.66
C GLN A 207 4.19 1.73 23.05
N ARG A 208 4.31 1.26 24.30
CA ARG A 208 5.60 0.77 24.84
C ARG A 208 6.14 -0.39 24.00
N GLY A 209 7.36 -0.24 23.48
CA GLY A 209 8.05 -1.26 22.69
C GLY A 209 7.64 -1.30 21.21
N SER A 210 6.79 -0.38 20.75
CA SER A 210 6.49 -0.22 19.32
C SER A 210 7.59 0.61 18.64
N PRO A 211 8.06 0.23 17.43
CA PRO A 211 8.94 1.08 16.63
C PRO A 211 8.22 2.37 16.15
N GLU A 212 6.90 2.30 15.96
CA GLU A 212 6.05 3.40 15.47
C GLU A 212 5.71 4.44 16.57
N SER A 213 6.38 4.36 17.72
CA SER A 213 6.10 5.24 18.86
C SER A 213 7.36 5.62 19.59
N LYS A 214 7.44 6.87 20.03
CA LYS A 214 8.54 7.35 20.86
C LYS A 214 8.61 6.57 22.19
N PRO A 215 9.79 6.45 22.80
CA PRO A 215 9.90 5.99 24.17
C PRO A 215 8.93 6.75 25.08
N VAL A 216 8.32 6.04 26.04
CA VAL A 216 7.22 6.59 26.87
C VAL A 216 7.64 7.87 27.61
N GLY A 217 8.90 7.97 28.02
CA GLY A 217 9.45 9.15 28.70
C GLY A 217 9.89 10.29 27.79
N SER A 218 9.86 10.14 26.46
CA SER A 218 10.35 11.16 25.54
C SER A 218 9.36 12.32 25.37
N PRO A 219 9.86 13.58 25.29
CA PRO A 219 9.01 14.75 25.17
C PRO A 219 8.27 14.80 23.83
N HIS A 220 7.17 15.54 23.78
CA HIS A 220 6.38 15.68 22.55
C HIS A 220 7.14 16.36 21.42
N THR A 221 8.12 17.21 21.73
CA THR A 221 8.95 17.92 20.73
C THR A 221 10.09 17.08 20.14
N ALA A 222 10.45 15.94 20.76
CA ALA A 222 11.46 15.05 20.22
C ALA A 222 11.00 14.47 18.87
N THR A 223 11.85 14.61 17.85
CA THR A 223 11.59 14.22 16.46
C THR A 223 12.65 13.21 16.03
N GLY A 224 12.27 12.20 15.27
CA GLY A 224 13.14 11.09 14.94
C GLY A 224 13.28 10.10 16.09
N VAL A 225 13.27 8.81 15.75
CA VAL A 225 13.60 7.76 16.70
C VAL A 225 15.12 7.71 16.80
N GLU A 226 15.69 8.33 17.84
CA GLU A 226 17.01 7.88 18.33
C GLU A 226 16.81 6.45 18.87
N GLY A 227 16.90 5.48 17.96
CA GLY A 227 17.23 4.11 18.31
C GLY A 227 18.62 4.15 18.94
N GLY A 228 18.69 3.86 20.23
CA GLY A 228 19.95 3.75 20.97
C GLY A 228 20.87 2.65 20.47
#